data_AF-A0A2V8ETN3-F1
#
_entry.id   AF-A0A2V8ETN3-F1
#
_cell.length_a   1.000
_cell.length_b   1.000
_cell.length_c   1.000
_cell.angle_alpha   90.00
_cell.angle_beta   90.00
_cell.angle_gamma   90.00
#
_symmetry.space_group_name_H-M   'P 1'
#
loop_
_entity.id
_entity.type
_entity.pdbx_description
1 polymer ?
#
loop_
_entity_poly.entity_id
_entity_poly.type
_entity_poly.pdbx_seq_one_letter_code
_entity_poly.pdbx_strand_id
1 'polypeptide(L)'
;CTISQPDFAGNAANLRFRIPTPVFGAGLIEAIEDATIEANERRVNSFGITGNANRNGNDGTITRFGWKAQNKSLVIFAGEAYNVEQGITNELFPDERGEGGTQDPPACRRVVTAPQDTVHYELTQPQKVIDDVNNFADFMRFLAAPAPVSSYGTVTNAQIVAGEAAFNKAGCSVCHMKTMTTGNHANAALRLKDVNLFSDLLVHDIGTGDGIAQGGATGEQFRTAPLWGVGQRLFLMHDGEQTNLIDAINRHGGPEGTGVRQNFNGAGPDSGSNLGAPERQNLLNFLRSL
;
A
#
# COMPACT_ATOMS: atom_id res chain seq x y z
N CYS A 1 -18.26 -24.08 -20.53
CA CYS A 1 -17.10 -23.28 -20.97
C CYS A 1 -15.86 -24.14 -20.76
N THR A 2 -14.87 -24.07 -21.65
CA THR A 2 -13.57 -24.75 -21.48
C THR A 2 -12.47 -23.69 -21.53
N ILE A 3 -11.75 -23.51 -20.42
CA ILE A 3 -10.59 -22.61 -20.33
C ILE A 3 -9.34 -23.47 -20.52
N SER A 4 -8.41 -23.03 -21.36
CA SER A 4 -7.09 -23.66 -21.45
C SER A 4 -6.19 -23.03 -20.39
N GLN A 5 -5.52 -23.86 -19.59
CA GLN A 5 -4.50 -23.37 -18.66
C GLN A 5 -3.43 -22.58 -19.44
N PRO A 6 -3.07 -21.36 -19.00
CA PRO A 6 -1.98 -20.62 -19.62
C PRO A 6 -0.65 -21.40 -19.56
N ASP A 7 0.18 -21.27 -20.60
CA ASP A 7 1.53 -21.84 -20.59
C ASP A 7 2.45 -20.99 -19.68
N PHE A 8 2.38 -21.23 -18.37
CA PHE A 8 3.23 -20.52 -17.41
C PHE A 8 4.71 -20.81 -17.61
N ALA A 9 5.07 -22.02 -18.06
CA ALA A 9 6.46 -22.41 -18.26
C ALA A 9 7.09 -21.68 -19.45
N GLY A 10 6.38 -21.58 -20.57
CA GLY A 10 6.79 -20.81 -21.75
C GLY A 10 6.72 -19.29 -21.55
N ASN A 11 5.95 -18.82 -20.56
CA ASN A 11 5.77 -17.39 -20.26
C ASN A 11 6.39 -16.94 -18.93
N ALA A 12 7.41 -17.64 -18.42
CA ALA A 12 8.06 -17.28 -17.16
C ALA A 12 8.55 -15.82 -17.11
N ALA A 13 8.96 -15.25 -18.25
CA ALA A 13 9.35 -13.84 -18.37
C ALA A 13 8.21 -12.84 -18.11
N ASN A 14 6.96 -13.29 -18.15
CA ASN A 14 5.75 -12.50 -17.91
C ASN A 14 5.18 -12.69 -16.49
N LEU A 15 5.80 -13.53 -15.65
CA LEU A 15 5.39 -13.71 -14.27
C LEU A 15 5.87 -12.54 -13.40
N ARG A 16 4.98 -12.03 -12.55
CA ARG A 16 5.27 -10.99 -11.56
C ARG A 16 4.68 -11.40 -10.23
N PHE A 17 5.43 -11.19 -9.15
CA PHE A 17 5.02 -11.55 -7.81
C PHE A 17 4.66 -10.32 -7.01
N ARG A 18 3.58 -10.42 -6.25
CA ARG A 18 3.19 -9.43 -5.25
C ARG A 18 2.69 -10.14 -4.00
N ILE A 19 3.13 -9.70 -2.82
CA ILE A 19 2.59 -10.20 -1.55
C ILE A 19 1.28 -9.50 -1.20
N PRO A 20 0.38 -10.10 -0.40
CA PRO A 20 -0.81 -9.40 0.08
C PRO A 20 -0.45 -8.15 0.91
N THR A 21 -1.17 -7.05 0.70
CA THR A 21 -1.00 -5.84 1.52
C THR A 21 -1.77 -5.97 2.84
N PRO A 22 -1.19 -5.60 4.00
CA PRO A 22 -1.94 -5.60 5.25
C PRO A 22 -3.01 -4.51 5.25
N VAL A 23 -4.13 -4.79 5.93
CA VAL A 23 -5.33 -3.95 5.99
C VAL A 23 -5.51 -3.25 7.35
N PHE A 24 -4.57 -3.41 8.27
CA PHE A 24 -4.58 -2.71 9.56
C PHE A 24 -4.50 -1.20 9.37
N GLY A 25 -5.41 -0.45 10.01
CA GLY A 25 -5.49 1.00 9.89
C GLY A 25 -6.05 1.50 8.55
N ALA A 26 -6.56 0.62 7.69
CA ALA A 26 -6.98 1.00 6.35
C ALA A 26 -8.19 1.95 6.34
N GLY A 27 -9.06 1.91 7.36
CA GLY A 27 -10.12 2.90 7.52
C GLY A 27 -9.60 4.32 7.79
N LEU A 28 -8.46 4.46 8.48
CA LEU A 28 -7.81 5.77 8.64
C LEU A 28 -7.28 6.26 7.29
N ILE A 29 -6.67 5.39 6.48
CA ILE A 29 -6.21 5.72 5.12
C ILE A 29 -7.38 6.12 4.23
N GLU A 30 -8.52 5.43 4.31
CA GLU A 30 -9.72 5.79 3.56
C GLU A 30 -10.27 7.16 3.95
N ALA A 31 -10.16 7.54 5.22
CA ALA A 31 -10.67 8.81 5.74
C ALA A 31 -9.73 10.01 5.51
N ILE A 32 -8.55 9.82 4.90
CA ILE A 32 -7.69 10.93 4.46
C ILE A 32 -8.34 11.62 3.25
N GLU A 33 -8.48 12.94 3.28
CA GLU A 33 -9.07 13.65 2.13
C GLU A 33 -8.11 13.71 0.94
N ASP A 34 -8.65 13.71 -0.27
CA ASP A 34 -7.88 13.83 -1.52
C ASP A 34 -6.96 15.07 -1.48
N ALA A 35 -7.45 16.19 -0.97
CA ALA A 35 -6.68 17.42 -0.80
C ALA A 35 -5.40 17.23 0.06
N THR A 36 -5.43 16.33 1.05
CA THR A 36 -4.25 16.00 1.87
C THR A 36 -3.20 15.25 1.05
N ILE A 37 -3.62 14.30 0.21
CA ILE A 37 -2.72 13.54 -0.68
C ILE A 37 -2.14 14.46 -1.76
N GLU A 38 -2.97 15.30 -2.38
CA GLU A 38 -2.51 16.29 -3.37
C GLU A 38 -1.56 17.33 -2.77
N ALA A 39 -1.75 17.71 -1.51
CA ALA A 39 -0.82 18.59 -0.83
C ALA A 39 0.57 17.95 -0.69
N ASN A 40 0.64 16.63 -0.51
CA ASN A 40 1.91 15.90 -0.45
C ASN A 40 2.59 15.84 -1.83
N GLU A 41 1.84 15.58 -2.90
CA GLU A 41 2.34 15.60 -4.29
C GLU A 41 2.98 16.95 -4.66
N ARG A 42 2.50 18.05 -4.09
CA ARG A 42 3.02 19.41 -4.33
C ARG A 42 4.23 19.76 -3.44
N ARG A 43 4.68 18.88 -2.54
CA ARG A 43 5.79 19.19 -1.62
C ARG A 43 7.11 19.23 -2.37
N VAL A 44 7.81 20.36 -2.27
CA VAL A 44 9.19 20.48 -2.71
C VAL A 44 10.11 20.02 -1.58
N ASN A 45 11.10 19.19 -1.91
CA ASN A 45 12.12 18.72 -0.98
C ASN A 45 13.52 18.87 -1.59
N SER A 46 14.54 18.85 -0.74
CA SER A 46 15.95 18.97 -1.15
C SER A 46 16.50 17.73 -1.85
N PHE A 47 15.75 16.63 -1.89
CA PHE A 47 16.17 15.36 -2.50
C PHE A 47 15.73 15.23 -3.96
N GLY A 48 14.91 16.16 -4.47
CA GLY A 48 14.41 16.13 -5.86
C GLY A 48 13.39 15.02 -6.14
N ILE A 49 12.86 14.38 -5.10
CA ILE A 49 11.81 13.35 -5.17
C ILE A 49 10.47 14.06 -5.41
N THR A 50 9.59 13.52 -6.24
CA THR A 50 8.30 14.16 -6.51
C THR A 50 7.13 13.28 -6.07
N GLY A 51 7.15 11.98 -6.42
CA GLY A 51 5.96 11.14 -6.35
C GLY A 51 4.80 11.69 -7.19
N ASN A 52 3.75 10.89 -7.36
CA ASN A 52 2.48 11.37 -7.92
C ASN A 52 1.31 10.64 -7.26
N ALA A 53 0.15 11.30 -7.15
CA ALA A 53 -1.06 10.62 -6.71
C ALA A 53 -1.54 9.69 -7.84
N ASN A 54 -1.86 8.43 -7.52
CA ASN A 54 -2.54 7.60 -8.51
C ASN A 54 -4.00 8.06 -8.62
N ARG A 55 -4.53 7.99 -9.84
CA ARG A 55 -5.89 8.41 -10.16
C ARG A 55 -6.60 7.32 -10.95
N ASN A 56 -7.89 7.16 -10.68
CA ASN A 56 -8.73 6.26 -11.45
C ASN A 56 -8.83 6.75 -12.89
N GLY A 57 -8.62 5.85 -13.86
CA GLY A 57 -8.58 6.22 -15.28
C GLY A 57 -9.93 6.67 -15.87
N ASN A 58 -11.06 6.37 -15.21
CA ASN A 58 -12.39 6.69 -15.71
C ASN A 58 -12.89 8.05 -15.18
N ASP A 59 -12.67 8.34 -13.89
CA ASP A 59 -13.25 9.51 -13.22
C ASP A 59 -12.20 10.49 -12.65
N GLY A 60 -10.90 10.14 -12.72
CA GLY A 60 -9.80 10.99 -12.24
C GLY A 60 -9.69 11.11 -10.72
N THR A 61 -10.52 10.39 -9.95
CA THR A 61 -10.50 10.41 -8.47
C THR A 61 -9.20 9.83 -7.94
N ILE A 62 -8.71 10.33 -6.80
CA ILE A 62 -7.48 9.82 -6.19
C ILE A 62 -7.73 8.43 -5.59
N THR A 63 -6.81 7.53 -5.88
CA THR A 63 -6.84 6.14 -5.44
C THR A 63 -5.68 5.88 -4.45
N ARG A 64 -5.82 4.87 -3.57
CA ARG A 64 -4.97 4.74 -2.37
C ARG A 64 -4.73 3.32 -1.85
N PHE A 65 -5.49 2.34 -2.33
CA PHE A 65 -5.39 0.93 -1.91
C PHE A 65 -4.74 0.05 -2.96
N GLY A 66 -4.06 -1.01 -2.49
CA GLY A 66 -3.21 -1.87 -3.31
C GLY A 66 -1.77 -1.36 -3.44
N TRP A 67 -0.95 -2.15 -4.13
CA TRP A 67 0.47 -1.88 -4.33
C TRP A 67 0.75 -0.68 -5.22
N LYS A 68 -0.11 -0.41 -6.20
CA LYS A 68 -0.01 0.76 -7.06
C LYS A 68 -1.05 1.81 -6.72
N ALA A 69 -1.67 1.73 -5.54
CA ALA A 69 -2.76 2.61 -5.15
C ALA A 69 -3.93 2.57 -6.15
N GLN A 70 -4.30 1.44 -6.74
CA GLN A 70 -5.27 1.39 -7.83
C GLN A 70 -6.75 1.49 -7.40
N ASN A 71 -7.06 1.25 -6.12
CA ASN A 71 -8.43 1.30 -5.60
C ASN A 71 -8.69 2.53 -4.73
N LYS A 72 -9.86 3.16 -4.88
CA LYS A 72 -10.23 4.40 -4.17
C LYS A 72 -10.85 4.17 -2.79
N SER A 73 -11.57 3.07 -2.59
CA SER A 73 -12.27 2.76 -1.35
C SER A 73 -12.06 1.30 -0.93
N LEU A 74 -12.29 1.02 0.34
CA LEU A 74 -12.27 -0.33 0.89
C LEU A 74 -13.38 -1.21 0.33
N VAL A 75 -14.52 -0.64 -0.06
CA VAL A 75 -15.61 -1.40 -0.70
C VAL A 75 -15.19 -1.88 -2.09
N ILE A 76 -14.56 -1.00 -2.89
CA ILE A 76 -14.02 -1.39 -4.20
C ILE A 76 -12.87 -2.39 -4.02
N PHE A 77 -11.99 -2.17 -3.05
CA PHE A 77 -10.88 -3.08 -2.76
C PHE A 77 -11.37 -4.48 -2.33
N ALA A 78 -12.41 -4.56 -1.49
CA ALA A 78 -13.06 -5.81 -1.09
C ALA A 78 -13.74 -6.51 -2.28
N GLY A 79 -14.56 -5.77 -3.03
CA GLY A 79 -15.29 -6.32 -4.17
C GLY A 79 -14.39 -6.81 -5.29
N GLU A 80 -13.29 -6.09 -5.57
CA GLU A 80 -12.30 -6.54 -6.55
C GLU A 80 -11.59 -7.81 -6.05
N ALA A 81 -11.22 -7.88 -4.77
CA ALA A 81 -10.61 -9.08 -4.20
C ALA A 81 -11.55 -10.30 -4.25
N TYR A 82 -12.84 -10.11 -3.97
CA TYR A 82 -13.84 -11.18 -4.12
C TYR A 82 -13.87 -11.71 -5.55
N ASN A 83 -13.94 -10.80 -6.54
CA ASN A 83 -14.08 -11.18 -7.94
C ASN A 83 -12.78 -11.74 -8.55
N VAL A 84 -11.64 -11.07 -8.32
CA VAL A 84 -10.36 -11.37 -8.97
C VAL A 84 -9.59 -12.47 -8.24
N GLU A 85 -9.62 -12.50 -6.90
CA GLU A 85 -8.81 -13.44 -6.12
C GLU A 85 -9.60 -14.69 -5.70
N GLN A 86 -10.90 -14.55 -5.46
CA GLN A 86 -11.76 -15.66 -4.98
C GLN A 86 -12.76 -16.18 -6.02
N GLY A 87 -12.98 -15.45 -7.12
CA GLY A 87 -13.96 -15.82 -8.15
C GLY A 87 -15.42 -15.63 -7.74
N ILE A 88 -15.70 -14.77 -6.75
CA ILE A 88 -17.04 -14.47 -6.23
C ILE A 88 -17.52 -13.15 -6.84
N THR A 89 -18.60 -13.19 -7.64
CA THR A 89 -19.24 -11.98 -8.16
C THR A 89 -20.03 -11.27 -7.09
N ASN A 90 -20.10 -9.95 -7.21
CA ASN A 90 -20.81 -9.05 -6.30
C ASN A 90 -21.42 -7.90 -7.09
N GLU A 91 -22.19 -7.02 -6.43
CA GLU A 91 -22.89 -5.91 -7.10
C GLU A 91 -21.96 -4.95 -7.86
N LEU A 92 -20.71 -4.77 -7.40
CA LEU A 92 -19.72 -3.91 -8.07
C LEU A 92 -19.03 -4.62 -9.24
N PHE A 93 -18.90 -5.95 -9.17
CA PHE A 93 -18.21 -6.80 -10.14
C PHE A 93 -19.06 -8.04 -10.47
N PRO A 94 -20.09 -7.89 -11.32
CA PRO A 94 -21.07 -8.96 -11.61
C PRO A 94 -20.60 -10.00 -12.64
N ASP A 95 -19.45 -9.74 -13.28
CA ASP A 95 -18.90 -10.60 -14.32
C ASP A 95 -17.97 -11.63 -13.69
N GLU A 96 -18.19 -12.91 -14.00
CA GLU A 96 -17.20 -13.94 -13.71
C GLU A 96 -15.91 -13.64 -14.47
N ARG A 97 -14.80 -13.64 -13.74
CA ARG A 97 -13.45 -13.55 -14.33
C ARG A 97 -12.83 -14.93 -14.35
N GLY A 98 -12.48 -15.41 -15.55
CA GLY A 98 -11.56 -16.53 -15.68
C GLY A 98 -10.11 -16.06 -15.64
N GLU A 99 -9.19 -17.02 -15.62
CA GLU A 99 -7.74 -16.79 -15.51
C GLU A 99 -7.17 -15.94 -16.67
N GLY A 100 -7.79 -16.00 -17.86
CA GLY A 100 -7.36 -15.23 -19.04
C GLY A 100 -7.99 -13.84 -19.14
N GLY A 101 -8.85 -13.44 -18.19
CA GLY A 101 -9.54 -12.16 -18.21
C GLY A 101 -10.32 -11.97 -19.51
N THR A 102 -10.07 -10.88 -20.25
CA THR A 102 -10.76 -10.62 -21.53
C THR A 102 -10.39 -11.59 -22.67
N GLN A 103 -9.32 -12.39 -22.50
CA GLN A 103 -8.89 -13.38 -23.48
C GLN A 103 -9.70 -14.67 -23.38
N ASP A 104 -10.40 -14.89 -22.27
CA ASP A 104 -11.24 -16.07 -22.11
C ASP A 104 -12.38 -16.08 -23.13
N PRO A 105 -12.82 -17.27 -23.58
CA PRO A 105 -13.97 -17.38 -24.46
C PRO A 105 -15.17 -16.61 -23.88
N PRO A 106 -15.98 -15.89 -24.68
CA PRO A 106 -17.14 -15.16 -24.18
C PRO A 106 -18.10 -16.03 -23.35
N ALA A 107 -18.22 -17.32 -23.68
CA ALA A 107 -19.02 -18.29 -22.91
C ALA A 107 -18.48 -18.57 -21.48
N CYS A 108 -17.26 -18.14 -21.17
CA CYS A 108 -16.59 -18.23 -19.87
C CYS A 108 -16.65 -16.92 -19.08
N ARG A 109 -17.05 -15.82 -19.72
CA ARG A 109 -17.18 -14.48 -19.14
C ARG A 109 -18.64 -14.15 -18.98
N ARG A 110 -19.34 -14.98 -18.20
CA ARG A 110 -20.79 -14.84 -18.06
C ARG A 110 -21.06 -13.70 -17.08
N VAL A 111 -21.81 -12.70 -17.55
CA VAL A 111 -22.48 -11.74 -16.65
C VAL A 111 -23.49 -12.55 -15.86
N VAL A 112 -23.28 -12.68 -14.55
CA VAL A 112 -24.24 -13.40 -13.71
C VAL A 112 -25.38 -12.43 -13.41
N THR A 113 -26.59 -12.77 -13.84
CA THR A 113 -27.78 -11.91 -13.65
C THR A 113 -28.15 -11.72 -12.17
N ALA A 114 -27.64 -12.60 -11.31
CA ALA A 114 -27.72 -12.49 -9.86
C ALA A 114 -26.31 -12.78 -9.31
N PRO A 115 -25.57 -11.77 -8.82
CA PRO A 115 -24.26 -11.99 -8.23
C PRO A 115 -24.30 -13.04 -7.11
N GLN A 116 -23.18 -13.71 -6.84
CA GLN A 116 -23.13 -14.70 -5.77
C GLN A 116 -23.19 -14.05 -4.37
N ASP A 117 -22.59 -12.87 -4.21
CA ASP A 117 -22.75 -12.03 -3.02
C ASP A 117 -23.94 -11.07 -3.19
N THR A 118 -24.88 -11.10 -2.24
CA THR A 118 -26.15 -10.38 -2.34
C THR A 118 -26.61 -9.87 -0.98
N VAL A 119 -27.37 -8.78 -0.99
CA VAL A 119 -28.11 -8.30 0.19
C VAL A 119 -29.19 -9.31 0.61
N HIS A 120 -29.30 -9.55 1.92
CA HIS A 120 -30.24 -10.49 2.53
C HIS A 120 -31.48 -9.78 3.10
N TYR A 121 -32.39 -9.35 2.20
CA TYR A 121 -33.59 -8.59 2.57
C TYR A 121 -34.59 -9.32 3.47
N GLU A 122 -34.49 -10.64 3.58
CA GLU A 122 -35.31 -11.47 4.47
C GLU A 122 -34.89 -11.37 5.94
N LEU A 123 -33.70 -10.82 6.21
CA LEU A 123 -33.15 -10.67 7.55
C LEU A 123 -33.46 -9.29 8.14
N THR A 124 -33.43 -9.19 9.46
CA THR A 124 -33.76 -7.94 10.19
C THR A 124 -32.61 -7.39 11.02
N GLN A 125 -31.55 -8.17 11.21
CA GLN A 125 -30.33 -7.72 11.88
C GLN A 125 -29.47 -6.97 10.86
N PRO A 126 -29.21 -5.66 11.01
CA PRO A 126 -28.60 -4.85 9.97
C PRO A 126 -27.29 -5.43 9.39
N GLN A 127 -26.41 -5.95 10.24
CA GLN A 127 -25.14 -6.57 9.84
C GLN A 127 -25.29 -7.87 9.04
N LYS A 128 -26.45 -8.52 9.13
CA LYS A 128 -26.76 -9.70 8.33
C LYS A 128 -27.51 -9.35 7.05
N VAL A 129 -28.10 -8.17 6.96
CA VAL A 129 -28.83 -7.71 5.77
C VAL A 129 -27.84 -7.27 4.70
N ILE A 130 -26.79 -6.54 5.07
CA ILE A 130 -25.78 -6.06 4.12
C ILE A 130 -25.01 -7.24 3.50
N ASP A 131 -24.59 -7.06 2.25
CA ASP A 131 -23.76 -8.02 1.50
C ASP A 131 -22.38 -8.23 2.17
N ASP A 132 -21.75 -9.34 1.81
CA ASP A 132 -20.47 -9.76 2.40
C ASP A 132 -19.33 -8.80 2.04
N VAL A 133 -19.33 -8.22 0.82
CA VAL A 133 -18.35 -7.22 0.41
C VAL A 133 -18.39 -5.99 1.30
N ASN A 134 -19.56 -5.45 1.62
CA ASN A 134 -19.70 -4.33 2.54
C ASN A 134 -19.33 -4.72 3.98
N ASN A 135 -19.73 -5.89 4.46
CA ASN A 135 -19.30 -6.43 5.76
C ASN A 135 -17.76 -6.55 5.84
N PHE A 136 -17.11 -7.04 4.79
CA PHE A 136 -15.66 -7.18 4.73
C PHE A 136 -14.95 -5.83 4.67
N ALA A 137 -15.50 -4.88 3.91
CA ALA A 137 -15.01 -3.51 3.90
C ALA A 137 -15.10 -2.85 5.28
N ASP A 138 -16.21 -3.06 6.01
CA ASP A 138 -16.37 -2.56 7.37
C ASP A 138 -15.40 -3.22 8.36
N PHE A 139 -15.18 -4.53 8.23
CA PHE A 139 -14.15 -5.21 9.01
C PHE A 139 -12.77 -4.55 8.79
N MET A 140 -12.34 -4.36 7.54
CA MET A 140 -11.08 -3.68 7.21
C MET A 140 -11.06 -2.23 7.73
N ARG A 141 -12.18 -1.52 7.62
CA ARG A 141 -12.32 -0.11 8.03
C ARG A 141 -12.13 0.09 9.53
N PHE A 142 -12.52 -0.90 10.33
CA PHE A 142 -12.42 -0.83 11.79
C PHE A 142 -11.27 -1.66 12.40
N LEU A 143 -10.41 -2.26 11.57
CA LEU A 143 -9.14 -2.80 12.04
C LEU A 143 -8.18 -1.66 12.44
N ALA A 144 -7.79 -1.65 13.72
CA ALA A 144 -6.86 -0.68 14.25
C ALA A 144 -5.50 -0.71 13.53
N ALA A 145 -4.85 0.45 13.42
CA ALA A 145 -3.48 0.53 12.95
C ALA A 145 -2.52 -0.11 13.97
N PRO A 146 -1.38 -0.70 13.52
CA PRO A 146 -0.34 -1.17 14.43
C PRO A 146 0.17 -0.01 15.30
N ALA A 147 0.38 -0.27 16.59
CA ALA A 147 0.93 0.70 17.52
C ALA A 147 2.45 0.54 17.63
N PRO A 148 3.23 1.63 17.54
CA PRO A 148 4.66 1.56 17.76
C PRO A 148 4.98 1.32 19.25
N VAL A 149 6.18 0.83 19.54
CA VAL A 149 6.69 0.61 20.90
C VAL A 149 7.78 1.61 21.25
N SER A 150 7.89 1.99 22.52
CA SER A 150 8.95 2.89 23.01
C SER A 150 10.23 2.17 23.45
N SER A 151 10.23 0.83 23.45
CA SER A 151 11.38 -0.02 23.78
C SER A 151 11.09 -1.47 23.42
N TYR A 152 12.11 -2.25 23.08
CA TYR A 152 12.01 -3.70 22.91
C TYR A 152 13.38 -4.36 23.07
N GLY A 153 13.45 -5.54 23.67
CA GLY A 153 14.73 -6.20 23.98
C GLY A 153 15.67 -5.27 24.77
N THR A 154 16.85 -4.98 24.23
CA THR A 154 17.83 -4.04 24.81
C THR A 154 17.74 -2.62 24.21
N VAL A 155 16.83 -2.38 23.27
CA VAL A 155 16.67 -1.10 22.59
C VAL A 155 15.83 -0.15 23.44
N THR A 156 16.39 1.03 23.70
CA THR A 156 15.79 2.07 24.53
C THR A 156 15.02 3.11 23.70
N ASN A 157 14.14 3.86 24.37
CA ASN A 157 13.43 4.99 23.74
C ASN A 157 14.40 6.02 23.12
N ALA A 158 15.54 6.28 23.76
CA ALA A 158 16.54 7.22 23.26
C ALA A 158 17.12 6.77 21.90
N GLN A 159 17.33 5.47 21.70
CA GLN A 159 17.80 4.92 20.43
C GLN A 159 16.73 4.97 19.34
N ILE A 160 15.46 4.75 19.70
CA ILE A 160 14.32 4.86 18.78
C ILE A 160 14.15 6.31 18.30
N VAL A 161 14.18 7.28 19.23
CA VAL A 161 14.11 8.72 18.89
C VAL A 161 15.30 9.15 18.02
N ALA A 162 16.52 8.71 18.36
CA ALA A 162 17.70 8.97 17.52
C ALA A 162 17.58 8.30 16.13
N GLY A 163 16.88 7.17 16.05
CA GLY A 163 16.61 6.46 14.80
C GLY A 163 15.63 7.18 13.89
N GLU A 164 14.57 7.76 14.45
CA GLU A 164 13.66 8.62 13.70
C GLU A 164 14.37 9.87 13.19
N ALA A 165 15.28 10.45 13.99
CA ALA A 165 16.12 11.56 13.53
C ALA A 165 17.03 11.16 12.36
N ALA A 166 17.66 9.97 12.43
CA ALA A 166 18.47 9.43 11.34
C ALA A 166 17.62 9.13 10.08
N PHE A 167 16.40 8.65 10.26
CA PHE A 167 15.43 8.41 9.18
C PHE A 167 15.09 9.70 8.43
N ASN A 168 14.85 10.79 9.16
CA ASN A 168 14.65 12.11 8.57
C ASN A 168 15.91 12.64 7.89
N LYS A 169 17.07 12.52 8.55
CA LYS A 169 18.38 12.97 8.02
C LYS A 169 18.72 12.30 6.68
N ALA A 170 18.48 11.00 6.54
CA ALA A 170 18.78 10.28 5.30
C ALA A 170 17.85 10.63 4.14
N GLY A 171 16.71 11.27 4.40
CA GLY A 171 15.67 11.59 3.42
C GLY A 171 14.58 10.54 3.29
N CYS A 172 14.54 9.51 4.15
CA CYS A 172 13.52 8.46 4.07
C CYS A 172 12.10 9.02 4.26
N SER A 173 11.94 10.04 5.11
CA SER A 173 10.65 10.66 5.41
C SER A 173 10.08 11.53 4.29
N VAL A 174 10.81 11.71 3.18
CA VAL A 174 10.30 12.41 2.00
C VAL A 174 9.12 11.65 1.39
N CYS A 175 9.27 10.34 1.16
CA CYS A 175 8.15 9.47 0.76
C CYS A 175 7.44 8.90 1.98
N HIS A 176 8.19 8.41 2.97
CA HIS A 176 7.64 7.79 4.17
C HIS A 176 7.27 8.82 5.24
N MET A 177 6.38 9.73 4.87
CA MET A 177 5.93 10.82 5.73
C MET A 177 5.26 10.31 7.00
N LYS A 178 5.76 10.76 8.16
CA LYS A 178 5.31 10.31 9.49
C LYS A 178 3.80 10.32 9.63
N THR A 179 3.20 11.49 9.45
CA THR A 179 1.81 11.76 9.82
C THR A 179 1.03 12.41 8.69
N MET A 180 -0.16 11.89 8.44
CA MET A 180 -1.26 12.60 7.78
C MET A 180 -2.43 12.74 8.75
N THR A 181 -3.44 13.52 8.39
CA THR A 181 -4.64 13.69 9.21
C THR A 181 -5.87 13.31 8.40
N THR A 182 -6.80 12.60 9.03
CA THR A 182 -8.10 12.30 8.41
C THR A 182 -9.00 13.54 8.38
N GLY A 183 -9.90 13.57 7.42
CA GLY A 183 -10.87 14.65 7.26
C GLY A 183 -12.03 14.61 8.24
N ASN A 184 -13.04 15.41 7.93
CA ASN A 184 -14.33 15.27 8.60
C ASN A 184 -14.98 13.94 8.21
N HIS A 185 -15.51 13.21 9.18
CA HIS A 185 -16.08 11.88 8.94
C HIS A 185 -17.27 11.61 9.87
N ALA A 186 -18.28 10.88 9.39
CA ALA A 186 -19.47 10.56 10.18
C ALA A 186 -19.12 9.75 11.44
N ASN A 187 -18.24 8.77 11.27
CA ASN A 187 -17.73 7.95 12.38
C ASN A 187 -16.62 8.68 13.16
N ALA A 188 -16.82 8.84 14.47
CA ALA A 188 -15.88 9.54 15.37
C ALA A 188 -14.52 8.82 15.52
N ALA A 189 -14.44 7.52 15.27
CA ALA A 189 -13.18 6.77 15.27
C ALA A 189 -12.27 7.17 14.10
N LEU A 190 -12.84 7.70 13.01
CA LEU A 190 -12.12 8.07 11.79
C LEU A 190 -12.09 9.59 11.54
N ARG A 191 -12.81 10.38 12.34
CA ARG A 191 -12.89 11.85 12.19
C ARG A 191 -11.71 12.55 12.85
N LEU A 192 -11.03 13.42 12.09
CA LEU A 192 -9.97 14.32 12.58
C LEU A 192 -8.92 13.59 13.43
N LYS A 193 -8.39 12.49 12.88
CA LYS A 193 -7.38 11.64 13.53
C LYS A 193 -6.02 11.86 12.90
N ASP A 194 -4.99 11.86 13.74
CA ASP A 194 -3.62 11.71 13.26
C ASP A 194 -3.37 10.27 12.83
N VAL A 195 -2.77 10.12 11.66
CA VAL A 195 -2.50 8.86 10.98
C VAL A 195 -0.99 8.74 10.84
N ASN A 196 -0.34 8.09 11.81
CA ASN A 196 1.10 7.91 11.86
C ASN A 196 1.58 6.72 10.99
N LEU A 197 1.24 6.76 9.70
CA LEU A 197 1.42 5.65 8.77
C LEU A 197 2.82 5.55 8.13
N PHE A 198 3.63 6.61 8.17
CA PHE A 198 4.93 6.64 7.50
C PHE A 198 4.84 6.34 5.99
N SER A 199 3.97 7.07 5.32
CA SER A 199 3.70 6.99 3.88
C SER A 199 3.00 8.27 3.46
N ASP A 200 3.29 8.77 2.27
CA ASP A 200 2.60 9.89 1.62
C ASP A 200 1.41 9.43 0.75
N LEU A 201 1.23 8.11 0.60
CA LEU A 201 0.26 7.44 -0.28
C LEU A 201 0.43 7.74 -1.78
N LEU A 202 1.55 8.36 -2.17
CA LEU A 202 1.90 8.59 -3.57
C LEU A 202 2.57 7.36 -4.16
N VAL A 203 2.65 7.30 -5.50
CA VAL A 203 3.42 6.29 -6.22
C VAL A 203 4.79 6.83 -6.64
N HIS A 204 5.81 6.00 -6.48
CA HIS A 204 7.22 6.35 -6.72
C HIS A 204 7.94 5.28 -7.52
N ASP A 205 8.93 5.71 -8.31
CA ASP A 205 9.90 4.84 -8.98
C ASP A 205 11.19 4.75 -8.16
N ILE A 206 11.30 3.63 -7.45
CA ILE A 206 12.50 3.24 -6.70
C ILE A 206 13.30 2.15 -7.42
N GLY A 207 13.06 1.92 -8.72
CA GLY A 207 13.77 0.93 -9.54
C GLY A 207 13.40 -0.52 -9.24
N THR A 208 12.21 -0.77 -8.69
CA THR A 208 11.69 -2.12 -8.40
C THR A 208 10.38 -2.37 -9.15
N GLY A 209 10.22 -1.82 -10.35
CA GLY A 209 9.04 -2.01 -11.18
C GLY A 209 8.72 -3.47 -11.46
N ASP A 210 7.44 -3.77 -11.63
CA ASP A 210 6.98 -5.04 -12.18
C ASP A 210 6.54 -4.91 -13.65
N GLY A 211 6.67 -3.74 -14.25
CA GLY A 211 6.28 -3.48 -15.64
C GLY A 211 4.77 -3.44 -15.89
N ILE A 212 3.93 -3.57 -14.85
CA ILE A 212 2.46 -3.56 -14.97
C ILE A 212 1.93 -2.17 -14.62
N ALA A 213 1.30 -1.49 -15.58
CA ALA A 213 0.62 -0.22 -15.31
C ALA A 213 -0.78 -0.45 -14.70
N GLN A 214 -1.18 0.37 -13.73
CA GLN A 214 -2.52 0.32 -13.11
C GLN A 214 -3.01 1.72 -12.72
N GLY A 215 -4.14 2.13 -13.32
CA GLY A 215 -4.58 3.53 -13.23
C GLY A 215 -3.59 4.45 -13.94
N GLY A 216 -3.21 5.55 -13.30
CA GLY A 216 -2.13 6.43 -13.73
C GLY A 216 -0.71 5.97 -13.34
N ALA A 217 -0.56 4.95 -12.50
CA ALA A 217 0.75 4.43 -12.10
C ALA A 217 1.39 3.62 -13.23
N THR A 218 2.65 3.94 -13.56
CA THR A 218 3.43 3.21 -14.57
C THR A 218 3.89 1.83 -14.06
N GLY A 219 4.52 1.05 -14.95
CA GLY A 219 5.12 -0.24 -14.60
C GLY A 219 6.21 -0.15 -13.53
N GLU A 220 6.90 0.98 -13.45
CA GLU A 220 8.02 1.21 -12.51
C GLU A 220 7.57 1.69 -11.13
N GLN A 221 6.34 2.17 -11.04
CA GLN A 221 5.89 2.88 -9.86
C GLN A 221 5.13 1.99 -8.88
N PHE A 222 5.39 2.18 -7.59
CA PHE A 222 4.64 1.57 -6.49
C PHE A 222 4.27 2.62 -5.45
N ARG A 223 3.12 2.43 -4.81
CA ARG A 223 2.69 3.26 -3.70
C ARG A 223 3.67 3.12 -2.54
N THR A 224 4.02 4.23 -1.90
CA THR A 224 4.76 4.20 -0.63
C THR A 224 3.99 3.35 0.38
N ALA A 225 4.51 2.18 0.75
CA ALA A 225 3.86 1.32 1.70
C ALA A 225 3.91 1.94 3.11
N PRO A 226 2.80 1.93 3.89
CA PRO A 226 2.82 2.34 5.29
C PRO A 226 3.83 1.52 6.09
N LEU A 227 4.73 2.20 6.83
CA LEU A 227 5.74 1.53 7.66
C LEU A 227 5.24 1.21 9.07
N TRP A 228 4.03 1.63 9.46
CA TRP A 228 3.45 1.14 10.72
C TRP A 228 3.39 -0.41 10.74
N GLY A 229 3.81 -1.03 11.83
CA GLY A 229 3.94 -2.48 11.95
C GLY A 229 5.04 -3.12 11.08
N VAL A 230 5.94 -2.35 10.44
CA VAL A 230 7.02 -2.94 9.63
C VAL A 230 7.96 -3.82 10.46
N GLY A 231 8.13 -3.53 11.76
CA GLY A 231 8.94 -4.32 12.67
C GLY A 231 8.42 -5.75 12.91
N GLN A 232 7.17 -6.02 12.55
CA GLN A 232 6.53 -7.35 12.68
C GLN A 232 6.38 -8.07 11.33
N ARG A 233 6.81 -7.47 10.21
CA ARG A 233 6.70 -8.10 8.89
C ARG A 233 7.84 -9.07 8.61
N LEU A 234 7.48 -10.22 8.04
CA LEU A 234 8.43 -11.26 7.63
C LEU A 234 8.96 -11.05 6.21
N PHE A 235 8.10 -10.59 5.30
CA PHE A 235 8.43 -10.31 3.90
C PHE A 235 8.27 -8.82 3.63
N LEU A 236 9.22 -8.27 2.88
CA LEU A 236 9.36 -6.85 2.58
C LEU A 236 9.40 -6.64 1.06
N MET A 237 9.21 -5.39 0.65
CA MET A 237 8.98 -4.98 -0.74
C MET A 237 7.66 -5.53 -1.30
N HIS A 238 7.31 -5.13 -2.52
CA HIS A 238 6.05 -5.53 -3.14
C HIS A 238 6.05 -7.02 -3.50
N ASP A 239 7.19 -7.57 -3.90
CA ASP A 239 7.39 -8.95 -4.34
C ASP A 239 7.67 -9.94 -3.19
N GLY A 240 7.95 -9.44 -1.99
CA GLY A 240 8.25 -10.28 -0.82
C GLY A 240 9.64 -10.94 -0.85
N GLU A 241 10.53 -10.56 -1.77
CA GLU A 241 11.83 -11.21 -1.90
C GLU A 241 12.79 -10.93 -0.75
N GLN A 242 12.54 -9.87 0.02
CA GLN A 242 13.42 -9.47 1.13
C GLN A 242 12.82 -9.83 2.48
N THR A 243 13.65 -10.41 3.35
CA THR A 243 13.29 -10.76 4.75
C THR A 243 14.08 -9.96 5.78
N ASN A 244 14.86 -8.99 5.31
CA ASN A 244 15.75 -8.15 6.11
C ASN A 244 15.61 -6.67 5.72
N LEU A 245 15.47 -5.80 6.72
CA LEU A 245 15.34 -4.36 6.53
C LEU A 245 16.52 -3.74 5.79
N ILE A 246 17.75 -4.20 6.05
CA ILE A 246 18.94 -3.66 5.38
C ILE A 246 18.88 -3.97 3.88
N ASP A 247 18.50 -5.19 3.51
CA ASP A 247 18.43 -5.61 2.12
C ASP A 247 17.26 -4.91 1.40
N ALA A 248 16.12 -4.74 2.08
CA ALA A 248 15.00 -3.93 1.58
C ALA A 248 15.38 -2.46 1.36
N ILE A 249 16.09 -1.83 2.30
CA ILE A 249 16.62 -0.46 2.14
C ILE A 249 17.58 -0.40 0.94
N ASN A 250 18.46 -1.40 0.78
CA ASN A 250 19.43 -1.42 -0.32
C ASN A 250 18.82 -1.67 -1.70
N ARG A 251 17.57 -2.15 -1.76
CA ARG A 251 16.78 -2.23 -3.01
C ARG A 251 16.17 -0.90 -3.44
N HIS A 252 16.18 0.13 -2.60
CA HIS A 252 15.74 1.47 -3.02
C HIS A 252 16.77 2.06 -3.99
N GLY A 253 16.45 2.02 -5.28
CA GLY A 253 17.27 2.52 -6.37
C GLY A 253 16.49 3.48 -7.23
N GLY A 254 16.64 3.38 -8.56
CA GLY A 254 15.89 4.21 -9.48
C GLY A 254 16.14 5.72 -9.30
N PRO A 255 15.30 6.56 -9.93
CA PRO A 255 15.42 8.00 -9.85
C PRO A 255 15.14 8.56 -8.45
N GLU A 256 14.22 7.95 -7.69
CA GLU A 256 13.80 8.53 -6.39
C GLU A 256 14.44 7.86 -5.17
N GLY A 257 14.86 6.59 -5.26
CA GLY A 257 15.42 5.84 -4.13
C GLY A 257 16.95 5.89 -4.01
N THR A 258 17.69 6.07 -5.12
CA THR A 258 19.16 5.91 -5.14
C THR A 258 19.87 6.84 -4.16
N GLY A 259 19.51 8.13 -4.14
CA GLY A 259 20.14 9.11 -3.26
C GLY A 259 19.90 8.82 -1.78
N VAL A 260 18.65 8.50 -1.41
CA VAL A 260 18.25 8.17 -0.03
C VAL A 260 18.96 6.89 0.45
N ARG A 261 19.05 5.86 -0.40
CA ARG A 261 19.84 4.66 -0.10
C ARG A 261 21.33 4.97 0.11
N GLN A 262 21.91 5.83 -0.73
CA GLN A 262 23.32 6.22 -0.58
C GLN A 262 23.55 6.98 0.73
N ASN A 263 22.62 7.87 1.11
CA ASN A 263 22.66 8.58 2.39
C ASN A 263 22.63 7.60 3.57
N PHE A 264 21.73 6.61 3.55
CA PHE A 264 21.72 5.53 4.53
C PHE A 264 23.08 4.82 4.61
N ASN A 265 23.69 4.52 3.46
CA ASN A 265 25.00 3.86 3.38
C ASN A 265 26.19 4.78 3.71
N GLY A 266 25.96 6.07 3.96
CA GLY A 266 27.01 7.05 4.24
C GLY A 266 27.85 7.42 3.01
N ALA A 267 27.30 7.22 1.81
CA ALA A 267 27.96 7.39 0.51
C ALA A 267 27.17 8.32 -0.43
N GLY A 268 26.22 9.08 0.12
CA GLY A 268 25.46 10.07 -0.62
C GLY A 268 26.29 11.30 -0.98
N PRO A 269 25.89 12.05 -2.01
CA PRO A 269 26.62 13.22 -2.49
C PRO A 269 26.59 14.39 -1.51
N ASP A 270 25.57 14.47 -0.65
CA ASP A 270 25.48 15.43 0.44
C ASP A 270 25.93 14.77 1.77
N SER A 271 27.10 15.16 2.26
CA SER A 271 27.62 14.67 3.53
C SER A 271 26.72 14.98 4.73
N GLY A 272 25.88 16.02 4.65
CA GLY A 272 24.93 16.37 5.71
C GLY A 272 23.82 15.34 5.89
N SER A 273 23.48 14.61 4.83
CA SER A 273 22.44 13.57 4.82
C SER A 273 23.01 12.17 5.11
N ASN A 274 24.34 11.99 5.05
CA ASN A 274 25.00 10.70 5.23
C ASN A 274 24.95 10.18 6.66
N LEU A 275 24.59 8.91 6.83
CA LEU A 275 24.51 8.24 8.12
C LEU A 275 25.82 7.54 8.50
N GLY A 276 26.27 7.78 9.74
CA GLY A 276 27.31 6.98 10.39
C GLY A 276 26.78 5.62 10.87
N ALA A 277 27.69 4.73 11.28
CA ALA A 277 27.30 3.39 11.76
C ALA A 277 26.31 3.42 12.95
N PRO A 278 26.45 4.28 13.97
CA PRO A 278 25.46 4.37 15.05
C PRO A 278 24.09 4.87 14.57
N GLU A 279 24.06 5.82 13.63
CA GLU A 279 22.82 6.37 13.08
C GLU A 279 22.06 5.32 12.27
N ARG A 280 22.77 4.56 11.41
CA ARG A 280 22.19 3.41 10.69
C ARG A 280 21.55 2.40 11.64
N GLN A 281 22.26 2.02 12.71
CA GLN A 281 21.74 1.06 13.68
C GLN A 281 20.50 1.60 14.40
N ASN A 282 20.50 2.88 14.78
CA ASN A 282 19.35 3.51 15.41
C ASN A 282 18.16 3.60 14.43
N LEU A 283 18.39 3.90 13.14
CA LEU A 283 17.33 3.88 12.12
C LEU A 283 16.68 2.49 12.02
N LEU A 284 17.48 1.42 11.97
CA LEU A 284 16.95 0.06 11.98
C LEU A 284 16.19 -0.26 13.28
N ASN A 285 16.64 0.29 14.41
CA ASN A 285 15.94 0.14 15.68
C ASN A 285 14.58 0.85 15.68
N PHE A 286 14.53 2.05 15.11
CA PHE A 286 13.30 2.79 14.90
C PHE A 286 12.33 2.02 14.00
N LEU A 287 12.76 1.52 12.84
CA LEU A 287 11.89 0.73 11.96
C LEU A 287 11.34 -0.54 12.65
N ARG A 288 12.15 -1.21 13.48
CA ARG A 288 11.69 -2.37 14.26
C ARG A 288 10.74 -2.01 15.40
N SER A 289 10.73 -0.75 15.83
CA SER A 289 9.80 -0.25 16.85
C SER A 289 8.43 0.10 16.29
N LEU A 290 8.32 0.26 14.96
CA LEU A 290 7.05 0.51 14.26
C LEU A 290 6.26 -0.77 14.06
#